data_AF-A0AA35RQ90-F1
#
_entry.id   AF-A0AA35RQ90-F1
#
_cell.length_a   1.000
_cell.length_b   1.000
_cell.length_c   1.000
_cell.angle_alpha   90.00
_cell.angle_beta   90.00
_cell.angle_gamma   90.00
#
_symmetry.space_group_name_H-M   'P 1'
#
loop_
_entity.id
_entity.type
_entity.pdbx_description
1 polymer ?
#
loop_
_entity_poly.entity_id
_entity_poly.type
_entity_poly.pdbx_seq_one_letter_code
_entity_poly.pdbx_strand_id
1 'polypeptide(L)'
;MGIGLDEMVVWNPFKPLGGNTVEELRNARLILWQGHCSVHTRFTVQQIEQARTAHPDVHVVVHPECTMEVVQAADSNGSTEYIRRVVADSAPGSVVAVGTEISMVNRLAAENPDKKIFCLDSVVCPCSTMYRIHPAYMSWVLDGLNEGVVVNQITVDEDTAEQARISLDRMLAVV
;
A
#
# COMPACT_ATOMS: atom_id res chain seq x y z
N MET A 1 -0.31 1.62 17.67
CA MET A 1 -0.04 0.30 18.27
C MET A 1 0.80 0.36 19.55
N GLY A 2 1.49 1.47 19.87
CA GLY A 2 2.22 1.60 21.14
C GLY A 2 3.35 0.58 21.31
N ILE A 3 3.99 0.21 20.19
CA ILE A 3 5.15 -0.68 20.14
C ILE A 3 6.33 0.21 19.75
N GLY A 4 7.38 0.23 20.57
CA GLY A 4 8.61 0.99 20.31
C GLY A 4 9.43 0.35 19.18
N LEU A 5 10.28 1.14 18.50
CA LEU A 5 11.16 0.61 17.44
C LEU A 5 12.18 -0.41 17.97
N ASP A 6 12.55 -0.28 19.24
CA ASP A 6 13.40 -1.20 20.00
C ASP A 6 12.71 -2.54 20.32
N GLU A 7 11.38 -2.59 20.24
CA GLU A 7 10.58 -3.81 20.39
C GLU A 7 10.26 -4.46 19.03
N MET A 8 10.84 -3.97 17.94
CA MET A 8 10.65 -4.47 16.58
C MET A 8 11.97 -5.01 16.02
N VAL A 9 11.91 -6.17 15.38
CA VAL A 9 13.07 -6.79 14.71
C VAL A 9 12.75 -7.12 13.26
N VAL A 10 13.73 -7.00 12.37
CA VAL A 10 13.59 -7.37 10.97
C VAL A 10 14.12 -8.79 10.75
N TRP A 11 13.31 -9.66 10.16
CA TRP A 11 13.67 -11.03 9.83
C TRP A 11 14.09 -11.15 8.36
N ASN A 12 15.37 -11.42 8.14
CA ASN A 12 15.90 -11.79 6.83
C ASN A 12 15.92 -13.33 6.67
N PRO A 13 15.07 -13.92 5.81
CA PRO A 13 15.00 -15.39 5.65
C PRO A 13 16.30 -16.04 5.15
N PHE A 14 17.22 -15.27 4.59
CA PHE A 14 18.49 -15.75 4.07
C PHE A 14 19.61 -15.77 5.11
N LYS A 15 19.33 -15.34 6.35
CA LYS A 15 20.29 -15.35 7.46
C LYS A 15 19.82 -16.28 8.57
N PRO A 16 20.75 -16.95 9.28
CA PRO A 16 20.43 -17.66 10.51
C PRO A 16 19.70 -16.73 11.49
N LEU A 17 18.61 -17.21 12.09
CA LEU A 17 17.75 -16.45 13.01
C LEU A 17 17.27 -15.08 12.45
N GLY A 18 17.10 -14.97 11.13
CA GLY A 18 16.68 -13.71 10.52
C GLY A 18 17.78 -12.64 10.51
N GLY A 19 19.00 -12.97 10.94
CA GLY A 19 20.05 -12.00 11.23
C GLY A 19 19.97 -11.38 12.64
N ASN A 20 19.11 -11.92 13.52
CA ASN A 20 18.94 -11.47 14.89
C ASN A 20 19.54 -12.47 15.88
N THR A 21 19.76 -12.01 17.10
CA THR A 21 20.10 -12.85 18.26
C THR A 21 18.85 -13.48 18.87
N VAL A 22 19.05 -14.55 19.64
CA VAL A 22 17.95 -15.20 20.39
C VAL A 22 17.30 -14.24 21.40
N GLU A 23 18.08 -13.33 21.97
CA GLU A 23 17.60 -12.35 22.94
C GLU A 23 16.72 -11.28 22.28
N GLU A 24 17.15 -10.73 21.14
CA GLU A 24 16.34 -9.78 20.35
C GLU A 24 15.00 -10.40 19.94
N LEU A 25 15.00 -11.66 19.48
CA LEU A 25 13.77 -12.36 19.11
C LEU A 25 12.81 -12.60 20.28
N ARG A 26 13.35 -12.80 21.50
CA ARG A 26 12.54 -12.98 22.71
C ARG A 26 11.96 -11.67 23.22
N ASN A 27 12.69 -10.57 23.05
CA ASN A 27 12.26 -9.23 23.46
C ASN A 27 11.38 -8.55 22.42
N ALA A 28 11.42 -9.01 21.15
CA ALA A 28 10.60 -8.46 20.09
C ALA A 28 9.11 -8.72 20.32
N ARG A 29 8.32 -7.65 20.25
CA ARG A 29 6.86 -7.71 20.18
C ARG A 29 6.37 -7.83 18.74
N LEU A 30 7.19 -7.41 17.78
CA LEU A 30 6.88 -7.47 16.35
C LEU A 30 8.10 -7.96 15.56
N ILE A 31 7.88 -8.99 14.74
CA ILE A 31 8.87 -9.49 13.78
C ILE A 31 8.43 -9.06 12.39
N LEU A 32 9.20 -8.17 11.78
CA LEU A 32 8.95 -7.62 10.46
C LEU A 32 9.68 -8.46 9.42
N TRP A 33 8.95 -9.07 8.49
CA TRP A 33 9.61 -9.75 7.39
C TRP A 33 10.36 -8.74 6.52
N GLN A 34 11.55 -9.10 6.04
CA GLN A 34 12.32 -8.26 5.10
C GLN A 34 11.72 -8.30 3.69
N GLY A 35 10.44 -7.93 3.58
CA GLY A 35 9.72 -7.70 2.34
C GLY A 35 9.55 -6.21 2.08
N HIS A 36 9.35 -5.85 0.82
CA HIS A 36 9.01 -4.49 0.43
C HIS A 36 8.13 -4.52 -0.82
N CYS A 37 7.34 -3.47 -1.00
CA CYS A 37 6.61 -3.24 -2.23
C CYS A 37 7.48 -2.45 -3.21
N SER A 38 7.75 -3.03 -4.38
CA SER A 38 8.58 -2.39 -5.42
C SER A 38 7.99 -1.08 -5.96
N VAL A 39 6.68 -0.85 -5.75
CA VAL A 39 6.00 0.41 -6.09
C VAL A 39 6.33 1.47 -5.05
N HIS A 40 6.10 1.19 -3.78
CA HIS A 40 6.21 2.19 -2.71
C HIS A 40 7.65 2.53 -2.30
N THR A 41 8.64 1.67 -2.62
CA THR A 41 10.06 1.99 -2.41
C THR A 41 10.63 2.96 -3.45
N ARG A 42 9.86 3.36 -4.46
CA ARG A 42 10.31 4.33 -5.48
C ARG A 42 10.19 5.77 -5.04
N PHE A 43 9.30 6.03 -4.09
CA PHE A 43 9.12 7.36 -3.55
C PHE A 43 10.36 7.75 -2.75
N THR A 44 10.76 9.03 -2.87
CA THR A 44 11.95 9.57 -2.22
C THR A 44 11.62 10.89 -1.56
N VAL A 45 12.36 11.24 -0.50
CA VAL A 45 12.26 12.56 0.15
C VAL A 45 12.52 13.68 -0.86
N GLN A 46 13.41 13.48 -1.83
CA GLN A 46 13.70 14.47 -2.86
C GLN A 46 12.46 14.81 -3.71
N GLN A 47 11.61 13.83 -4.03
CA GLN A 47 10.36 14.09 -4.76
C GLN A 47 9.37 14.90 -3.91
N ILE A 48 9.32 14.68 -2.59
CA ILE A 48 8.53 15.49 -1.65
C ILE A 48 9.02 16.94 -1.67
N GLU A 49 10.33 17.15 -1.56
CA GLU A 49 10.91 18.50 -1.59
C GLU A 49 10.70 19.20 -2.93
N GLN A 50 10.77 18.47 -4.04
CA GLN A 50 10.43 18.99 -5.37
C GLN A 50 8.96 19.40 -5.47
N ALA A 51 8.04 18.57 -4.95
CA ALA A 51 6.62 18.89 -4.92
C ALA A 51 6.35 20.16 -4.10
N ARG A 52 6.97 20.29 -2.92
CA ARG A 52 6.87 21.49 -2.07
C ARG A 52 7.48 22.74 -2.73
N THR A 53 8.56 22.58 -3.48
CA THR A 53 9.17 23.69 -4.24
C THR A 53 8.24 24.16 -5.38
N ALA A 54 7.61 23.23 -6.09
CA ALA A 54 6.68 23.55 -7.18
C ALA A 54 5.33 24.08 -6.67
N HIS A 55 4.91 23.63 -5.49
CA HIS A 55 3.64 23.93 -4.86
C HIS A 55 3.85 24.18 -3.36
N PRO A 56 4.08 25.43 -2.93
CA PRO A 56 4.40 25.75 -1.54
C PRO A 56 3.36 25.29 -0.52
N ASP A 57 2.07 25.29 -0.89
CA ASP A 57 0.94 24.88 -0.04
C ASP A 57 0.48 23.43 -0.31
N VAL A 58 1.34 22.59 -0.89
CA VAL A 58 0.99 21.19 -1.17
C VAL A 58 0.85 20.39 0.11
N HIS A 59 -0.20 19.59 0.19
CA HIS A 59 -0.35 18.54 1.20
C HIS A 59 0.15 17.21 0.64
N VAL A 60 1.14 16.61 1.29
CA VAL A 60 1.78 15.38 0.87
C VAL A 60 1.27 14.21 1.70
N VAL A 61 0.61 13.25 1.05
CA VAL A 61 0.09 12.03 1.69
C VAL A 61 0.66 10.78 1.03
N VAL A 62 1.19 9.86 1.82
CA VAL A 62 1.85 8.63 1.32
C VAL A 62 1.27 7.36 1.95
N HIS A 63 1.45 6.22 1.28
CA HIS A 63 1.12 4.93 1.87
C HIS A 63 2.21 4.51 2.88
N PRO A 64 1.87 3.82 3.99
CA PRO A 64 2.86 3.36 4.97
C PRO A 64 3.79 2.26 4.47
N GLU A 65 3.58 1.73 3.25
CA GLU A 65 4.55 0.85 2.58
C GLU A 65 5.76 1.59 1.99
N CYS A 66 5.73 2.92 1.97
CA CYS A 66 6.90 3.73 1.63
C CYS A 66 8.02 3.55 2.67
N THR A 67 9.25 3.94 2.30
CA THR A 67 10.36 3.88 3.25
C THR A 67 10.11 4.80 4.44
N MET A 68 10.71 4.49 5.59
CA MET A 68 10.51 5.24 6.83
C MET A 68 10.80 6.73 6.63
N GLU A 69 11.85 7.07 5.89
CA GLU A 69 12.24 8.45 5.61
C GLU A 69 11.17 9.22 4.84
N VAL A 70 10.53 8.56 3.87
CA VAL A 70 9.43 9.13 3.08
C VAL A 70 8.19 9.32 3.94
N VAL A 71 7.86 8.32 4.76
CA VAL A 71 6.72 8.39 5.69
C VAL A 71 6.89 9.52 6.71
N GLN A 72 8.11 9.72 7.21
CA GLN A 72 8.43 10.80 8.16
C GLN A 72 8.45 12.18 7.50
N ALA A 73 8.82 12.28 6.22
CA ALA A 73 8.86 13.55 5.50
C ALA A 73 7.48 14.02 5.00
N ALA A 74 6.52 13.10 4.82
CA ALA A 74 5.16 13.39 4.39
C ALA A 74 4.33 14.06 5.49
N ASP A 75 3.31 14.84 5.10
CA ASP A 75 2.43 15.54 6.04
C ASP A 75 1.43 14.58 6.70
N SER A 76 1.11 13.48 6.02
CA SER A 76 0.28 12.40 6.54
C SER A 76 0.57 11.07 5.84
N ASN A 77 0.23 9.96 6.51
CA ASN A 77 0.36 8.63 5.92
C ASN A 77 -0.81 7.74 6.34
N GLY A 78 -1.18 6.80 5.49
CA GLY A 78 -2.22 5.83 5.78
C GLY A 78 -2.58 4.93 4.61
N SER A 79 -3.56 4.05 4.83
CA SER A 79 -4.07 3.17 3.78
C SER A 79 -4.62 3.96 2.58
N THR A 80 -4.88 3.27 1.48
CA THR A 80 -5.59 3.85 0.33
C THR A 80 -6.91 4.53 0.72
N GLU A 81 -7.68 3.93 1.64
CA GLU A 81 -8.91 4.56 2.13
C GLU A 81 -8.64 5.83 2.94
N TYR A 82 -7.60 5.86 3.76
CA TYR A 82 -7.18 7.08 4.46
C TYR A 82 -6.81 8.18 3.47
N ILE A 83 -6.01 7.87 2.44
CA ILE A 83 -5.63 8.80 1.38
C ILE A 83 -6.86 9.37 0.67
N ARG A 84 -7.82 8.50 0.32
CA ARG A 84 -9.09 8.92 -0.31
C ARG A 84 -9.85 9.89 0.57
N ARG A 85 -9.91 9.65 1.88
CA ARG A 85 -10.55 10.56 2.84
C ARG A 85 -9.82 11.90 2.94
N VAL A 86 -8.49 11.91 3.02
CA VAL A 86 -7.69 13.15 3.02
C VAL A 86 -8.02 14.01 1.79
N VAL A 87 -8.10 13.38 0.61
CA VAL A 87 -8.45 14.08 -0.63
C VAL A 87 -9.90 14.60 -0.62
N ALA A 88 -10.85 13.81 -0.12
CA ALA A 88 -12.25 14.21 -0.03
C ALA A 88 -12.47 15.38 0.95
N ASP A 89 -11.77 15.36 2.09
CA ASP A 89 -11.87 16.37 3.14
C ASP A 89 -11.07 17.65 2.82
N SER A 90 -10.26 17.63 1.77
CA SER A 90 -9.48 18.79 1.32
C SER A 90 -10.37 19.86 0.69
N ALA A 91 -10.04 21.13 0.89
CA ALA A 91 -10.81 22.24 0.35
C ALA A 91 -10.70 22.33 -1.19
N PRO A 92 -11.69 22.92 -1.88
CA PRO A 92 -11.57 23.24 -3.29
C PRO A 92 -10.34 24.13 -3.54
N GLY A 93 -9.62 23.87 -4.62
CA GLY A 93 -8.36 24.55 -4.97
C GLY A 93 -7.12 24.02 -4.25
N SER A 94 -7.26 23.09 -3.29
CA SER A 94 -6.12 22.46 -2.63
C SER A 94 -5.25 21.66 -3.60
N VAL A 95 -3.96 21.60 -3.29
CA VAL A 95 -2.98 20.80 -4.02
C VAL A 95 -2.56 19.62 -3.16
N VAL A 96 -2.74 18.39 -3.65
CA VAL A 96 -2.43 17.17 -2.91
C VAL A 96 -1.48 16.30 -3.73
N ALA A 97 -0.30 16.04 -3.19
CA ALA A 97 0.66 15.09 -3.76
C ALA A 97 0.50 13.73 -3.08
N VAL A 98 0.32 12.68 -3.89
CA VAL A 98 -0.01 11.34 -3.38
C VAL A 98 1.09 10.34 -3.71
N GLY A 99 1.60 9.65 -2.68
CA GLY A 99 2.59 8.57 -2.79
C GLY A 99 1.95 7.19 -2.64
N THR A 100 1.21 6.74 -3.67
CA THR A 100 0.70 5.37 -3.78
C THR A 100 0.61 4.95 -5.24
N GLU A 101 -0.03 3.81 -5.51
CA GLU A 101 -0.25 3.31 -6.88
C GLU A 101 -1.00 4.34 -7.76
N ILE A 102 -0.48 4.55 -8.96
CA ILE A 102 -0.86 5.64 -9.89
C ILE A 102 -2.31 5.57 -10.38
N SER A 103 -2.86 4.38 -10.58
CA SER A 103 -4.24 4.21 -11.06
C SER A 103 -5.24 4.78 -10.05
N MET A 104 -4.96 4.61 -8.75
CA MET A 104 -5.75 5.25 -7.70
C MET A 104 -5.63 6.78 -7.75
N VAL A 105 -4.41 7.32 -7.88
CA VAL A 105 -4.19 8.78 -7.92
C VAL A 105 -4.91 9.42 -9.11
N ASN A 106 -4.82 8.82 -10.29
CA ASN A 106 -5.50 9.29 -11.49
C ASN A 106 -7.03 9.28 -11.32
N ARG A 107 -7.57 8.23 -10.69
CA ARG A 107 -9.00 8.16 -10.38
C ARG A 107 -9.41 9.29 -9.44
N LEU A 108 -8.66 9.52 -8.35
CA LEU A 108 -8.95 10.60 -7.40
C LEU A 108 -8.92 11.98 -8.07
N ALA A 109 -7.94 12.21 -8.95
CA ALA A 109 -7.84 13.44 -9.73
C ALA A 109 -9.02 13.64 -10.68
N ALA A 110 -9.51 12.58 -11.32
CA ALA A 110 -10.68 12.63 -12.20
C ALA A 110 -11.99 12.86 -11.42
N GLU A 111 -12.10 12.29 -10.21
CA GLU A 111 -13.28 12.43 -9.34
C GLU A 111 -13.35 13.79 -8.62
N ASN A 112 -12.23 14.52 -8.51
CA ASN A 112 -12.12 15.80 -7.81
C ASN A 112 -11.49 16.88 -8.71
N PRO A 113 -12.17 17.31 -9.79
CA PRO A 113 -11.62 18.28 -10.75
C PRO A 113 -11.43 19.68 -10.15
N ASP A 114 -12.04 19.96 -9.00
CA ASP A 114 -11.89 21.18 -8.21
C ASP A 114 -10.56 21.25 -7.43
N LYS A 115 -9.79 20.15 -7.38
CA LYS A 115 -8.54 20.01 -6.63
C LYS A 115 -7.41 19.62 -7.58
N LYS A 116 -6.17 19.98 -7.23
CA LYS A 116 -5.00 19.52 -7.98
C LYS A 116 -4.38 18.31 -7.29
N ILE A 117 -4.69 17.13 -7.80
CA ILE A 117 -4.18 15.86 -7.27
C ILE A 117 -3.18 15.27 -8.27
N PHE A 118 -1.98 14.90 -7.81
CA PHE A 118 -0.97 14.29 -8.67
C PHE A 118 -0.09 13.30 -7.90
N CYS A 119 0.56 12.41 -8.66
CA CYS A 119 1.45 11.40 -8.10
C CYS A 119 2.82 12.01 -7.77
N LEU A 120 3.39 11.62 -6.63
CA LEU A 120 4.73 12.02 -6.19
C LEU A 120 5.83 11.55 -7.15
N ASP A 121 5.69 10.36 -7.73
CA ASP A 121 6.58 9.87 -8.78
C ASP A 121 5.98 10.19 -10.15
N SER A 122 6.70 10.99 -10.94
CA SER A 122 6.34 11.35 -12.31
C SER A 122 6.55 10.20 -13.29
N VAL A 123 7.36 9.21 -12.92
CA VAL A 123 7.56 7.98 -13.67
C VAL A 123 6.56 6.97 -13.15
N VAL A 124 5.44 6.85 -13.88
CA VAL A 124 4.37 5.87 -13.66
C VAL A 124 4.96 4.56 -13.16
N CYS A 125 4.64 4.18 -11.91
CA CYS A 125 4.97 2.87 -11.38
C CYS A 125 3.72 1.99 -11.38
N PRO A 126 3.42 1.33 -12.51
CA PRO A 126 2.32 0.39 -12.52
C PRO A 126 2.70 -0.80 -11.64
N CYS A 127 1.85 -1.14 -10.67
CA CYS A 127 1.94 -2.44 -10.03
C CYS A 127 1.71 -3.51 -11.11
N SER A 128 2.80 -4.14 -11.58
CA SER A 128 2.78 -4.97 -12.79
C SER A 128 1.81 -6.14 -12.70
N THR A 129 1.51 -6.62 -11.48
CA THR A 129 0.51 -7.66 -11.21
C THR A 129 -0.92 -7.11 -11.25
N MET A 130 -1.18 -5.90 -10.75
CA MET A 130 -2.50 -5.26 -10.87
C MET A 130 -2.86 -4.98 -12.33
N TYR A 131 -1.89 -4.57 -13.14
CA TYR A 131 -2.06 -4.34 -14.58
C TYR A 131 -2.31 -5.61 -15.41
N ARG A 132 -2.24 -6.81 -14.79
CA ARG A 132 -2.67 -8.05 -15.44
C ARG A 132 -4.19 -8.16 -15.52
N ILE A 133 -4.95 -7.36 -14.76
CA ILE A 133 -6.40 -7.31 -14.88
C ILE A 133 -6.75 -6.44 -16.09
N HIS A 134 -7.22 -7.08 -17.15
CA HIS A 134 -7.51 -6.43 -18.43
C HIS A 134 -8.95 -6.75 -18.89
N PRO A 135 -9.68 -5.81 -19.51
CA PRO A 135 -11.05 -6.05 -19.98
C PRO A 135 -11.22 -7.28 -20.85
N ALA A 136 -10.23 -7.60 -21.69
CA ALA A 136 -10.24 -8.82 -22.50
C ALA A 136 -10.30 -10.11 -21.66
N TYR A 137 -9.54 -10.18 -20.56
CA TYR A 137 -9.58 -11.34 -19.66
C TYR A 137 -10.87 -11.39 -18.85
N MET A 138 -11.42 -10.24 -18.48
CA MET A 138 -12.74 -10.17 -17.85
C MET A 138 -13.82 -10.71 -18.79
N SER A 139 -13.83 -10.28 -20.06
CA SER A 139 -14.76 -10.80 -21.07
C SER A 139 -14.64 -12.31 -21.20
N TRP A 140 -13.41 -12.82 -21.32
CA TRP A 140 -13.16 -14.25 -21.43
C TRP A 140 -13.71 -15.05 -20.24
N VAL A 141 -13.55 -14.56 -19.01
CA VAL A 141 -14.13 -15.19 -17.81
C VAL A 141 -15.67 -15.15 -17.86
N LEU A 142 -16.26 -14.03 -18.28
CA LEU A 142 -17.73 -13.90 -18.37
C LEU A 142 -18.33 -14.82 -19.44
N ASP A 143 -17.69 -14.92 -20.61
CA ASP A 143 -18.11 -15.82 -21.69
C ASP A 143 -18.04 -17.28 -21.24
N GLY A 144 -16.96 -17.65 -20.55
CA GLY A 144 -16.83 -18.97 -19.95
C GLY A 144 -17.95 -19.27 -18.96
N LEU A 145 -18.27 -18.35 -18.06
CA LEU A 145 -19.37 -18.53 -17.10
C LEU A 145 -20.73 -18.70 -17.79
N ASN A 146 -21.00 -17.95 -18.87
CA ASN A 146 -22.22 -18.10 -19.66
C ASN A 146 -22.32 -19.48 -20.34
N GLU A 147 -21.18 -20.08 -20.69
CA GLU A 147 -21.08 -21.43 -21.25
C GLU A 147 -21.01 -22.54 -20.18
N GLY A 148 -21.07 -22.18 -18.89
CA GLY A 148 -20.95 -23.12 -17.76
C GLY A 148 -19.51 -23.57 -17.47
N VAL A 149 -18.51 -22.89 -18.02
CA VAL A 149 -17.08 -23.14 -17.81
C VAL A 149 -16.53 -22.16 -16.77
N VAL A 150 -16.02 -22.68 -15.66
CA VAL A 150 -15.37 -21.86 -14.63
C VAL A 150 -13.86 -21.84 -14.86
N VAL A 151 -13.31 -20.64 -15.08
CA VAL A 151 -11.89 -20.43 -15.36
C VAL A 151 -11.18 -19.92 -14.12
N ASN A 152 -10.03 -20.51 -13.76
CA ASN A 152 -9.15 -20.06 -12.67
C ASN A 152 -9.87 -19.87 -11.32
N GLN A 153 -10.79 -20.78 -10.97
CA GLN A 153 -11.45 -20.75 -9.65
C GLN A 153 -10.39 -20.83 -8.54
N ILE A 154 -10.36 -19.81 -7.69
CA ILE A 154 -9.50 -19.81 -6.51
C ILE A 154 -10.07 -20.84 -5.53
N THR A 155 -9.24 -21.81 -5.17
CA THR A 155 -9.53 -22.81 -4.14
C THR A 155 -8.38 -22.82 -3.14
N VAL A 156 -8.71 -23.09 -1.89
CA VAL A 156 -7.77 -23.21 -0.78
C VAL A 156 -8.13 -24.50 -0.05
N ASP A 157 -7.14 -25.29 0.33
CA ASP A 157 -7.39 -26.50 1.11
C ASP A 157 -7.99 -26.18 2.48
N GLU A 158 -8.71 -27.15 3.04
CA GLU A 158 -9.54 -26.97 4.22
C GLU A 158 -8.72 -26.53 5.45
N ASP A 159 -7.57 -27.16 5.68
CA ASP A 159 -6.68 -26.85 6.81
C ASP A 159 -6.13 -25.41 6.72
N THR A 160 -5.60 -25.03 5.55
CA THR A 160 -5.13 -23.66 5.32
C THR A 160 -6.26 -22.64 5.48
N ALA A 161 -7.45 -22.93 4.94
CA ALA A 161 -8.60 -22.03 5.04
C ALA A 161 -9.09 -21.86 6.49
N GLU A 162 -9.10 -22.93 7.29
CA GLU A 162 -9.47 -22.88 8.69
C GLU A 162 -8.50 -22.01 9.50
N GLN A 163 -7.19 -22.26 9.39
CA GLN A 163 -6.17 -21.51 10.15
C GLN A 163 -6.10 -20.04 9.74
N ALA A 164 -6.22 -19.76 8.43
CA ALA A 164 -6.26 -18.39 7.92
C ALA A 164 -7.50 -17.63 8.43
N ARG A 165 -8.67 -18.30 8.49
CA ARG A 165 -9.91 -17.71 8.98
C ARG A 165 -9.84 -17.32 10.45
N ILE A 166 -9.25 -18.15 11.31
CA ILE A 166 -9.04 -17.81 12.73
C ILE A 166 -8.25 -16.51 12.89
N SER A 167 -7.19 -16.35 12.08
CA SER A 167 -6.35 -15.14 12.11
C SER A 167 -7.13 -13.91 11.63
N LEU A 168 -7.91 -14.07 10.56
CA LEU A 168 -8.75 -13.00 10.01
C LEU A 168 -9.87 -12.59 10.99
N ASP A 169 -10.57 -13.53 11.60
CA ASP A 169 -11.66 -13.26 12.53
C ASP A 169 -11.17 -12.52 13.78
N ARG A 170 -9.99 -12.91 14.29
CA ARG A 170 -9.34 -12.19 15.40
C ARG A 170 -8.97 -10.76 15.03
N MET A 171 -8.48 -10.54 13.80
CA MET A 171 -8.19 -9.19 13.30
C MET A 171 -9.47 -8.36 13.22
N LEU A 172 -10.58 -8.91 12.72
CA LEU A 172 -11.85 -8.20 12.57
C LEU A 172 -12.55 -7.94 13.91
N ALA A 173 -12.36 -8.80 14.92
CA ALA A 173 -12.97 -8.65 16.24
C ALA A 173 -12.37 -7.52 17.10
N VAL A 174 -11.20 -6.99 16.73
CA VAL A 174 -10.50 -5.91 17.45
C VAL A 174 -10.61 -4.55 16.77
N VAL A 175 -11.38 -4.44 15.68
CA VAL A 175 -11.65 -3.19 14.93
C VAL A 175 -12.85 -2.45 15.51
#